data_AF-A0A1Y3N2Z9-F1
#
_entry.id   AF-A0A1Y3N2Z9-F1
#
_cell.length_a   1.000
_cell.length_b   1.000
_cell.length_c   1.000
_cell.angle_alpha   90.00
_cell.angle_beta   90.00
_cell.angle_gamma   90.00
#
_symmetry.space_group_name_H-M   'P 1'
#
loop_
_entity.id
_entity.type
_entity.pdbx_description
1 polymer ?
#
loop_
_entity_poly.entity_id
_entity_poly.type
_entity_poly.pdbx_seq_one_letter_code
_entity_poly.pdbx_strand_id
1 'polypeptide(L)'
;LKNKTYDWIFWIDSDVILTNPNIKLESFLPPEQFDDINLVITHDVNGLNNGIFFFRVNAWSYEFFMKSYTYAYYNLKTELYFPDQSSMLHVLQDMEDSSHYIVVPQNWFNSY
;
A
#
# COMPACT_ATOMS: atom_id res chain seq x y z
N LEU A 1 -27.38 -0.23 -12.93
CA LEU A 1 -26.29 -0.78 -12.08
C LEU A 1 -26.27 0.05 -10.79
N LYS A 2 -26.40 -0.56 -9.61
CA LYS A 2 -26.21 0.18 -8.34
C LYS A 2 -24.72 0.57 -8.28
N ASN A 3 -24.42 1.87 -8.19
CA ASN A 3 -23.05 2.34 -7.95
C ASN A 3 -22.62 1.89 -6.57
N LYS A 4 -21.95 0.73 -6.47
CA LYS A 4 -21.26 0.33 -5.24
C LYS A 4 -20.00 1.17 -5.16
N THR A 5 -19.95 2.09 -4.21
CA THR A 5 -18.74 2.81 -3.83
C THR A 5 -18.00 1.94 -2.80
N TYR A 6 -16.73 1.68 -3.05
CA TYR A 6 -15.85 0.99 -2.11
C TYR A 6 -14.90 2.04 -1.55
N ASP A 7 -14.75 2.10 -0.22
CA ASP A 7 -13.89 3.10 0.41
C ASP A 7 -12.43 2.63 0.45
N TRP A 8 -12.22 1.34 0.68
CA TRP A 8 -10.89 0.71 0.77
C TRP A 8 -10.81 -0.51 -0.13
N ILE A 9 -9.63 -0.72 -0.72
CA ILE A 9 -9.23 -1.95 -1.39
C ILE A 9 -8.16 -2.63 -0.55
N PHE A 10 -8.32 -3.94 -0.34
CA PHE A 10 -7.35 -4.81 0.28
C PHE A 10 -6.66 -5.62 -0.82
N TRP A 11 -5.38 -5.34 -1.06
CA TRP A 11 -4.54 -6.08 -2.01
C TRP A 11 -3.86 -7.25 -1.30
N ILE A 12 -3.83 -8.40 -1.97
CA ILE A 12 -3.08 -9.58 -1.54
C ILE A 12 -2.44 -10.25 -2.76
N ASP A 13 -1.22 -10.74 -2.57
CA ASP A 13 -0.58 -11.65 -3.51
C ASP A 13 -1.23 -13.05 -3.46
N SER A 14 -1.03 -13.82 -4.53
CA SER A 14 -1.69 -15.13 -4.70
C SER A 14 -1.16 -16.24 -3.79
N ASP A 15 0.00 -16.02 -3.18
CA ASP A 15 0.70 -16.94 -2.28
C ASP A 15 0.38 -16.68 -0.80
N VAL A 16 -0.59 -15.81 -0.51
CA VAL A 16 -1.04 -15.50 0.85
C VAL A 16 -1.99 -16.57 1.39
N ILE A 17 -1.81 -16.93 2.67
CA ILE A 17 -2.71 -17.84 3.40
C ILE A 17 -3.38 -17.09 4.55
N LEU A 18 -4.70 -17.27 4.69
CA LEU A 18 -5.46 -16.74 5.84
C LEU A 18 -5.24 -17.62 7.08
N THR A 19 -4.53 -17.09 8.08
CA THR A 19 -4.18 -17.82 9.31
C THR A 19 -5.21 -17.66 10.42
N ASN A 20 -5.93 -16.54 10.48
CA ASN A 20 -6.95 -16.28 11.49
C ASN A 20 -8.18 -15.56 10.88
N PRO A 21 -9.25 -16.29 10.53
CA PRO A 21 -10.45 -15.70 9.95
C PRO A 21 -11.33 -14.94 10.96
N ASN A 22 -10.99 -14.94 12.26
CA ASN A 22 -11.78 -14.27 13.30
C ASN A 22 -11.41 -12.78 13.45
N ILE A 23 -10.33 -12.33 12.83
CA ILE A 23 -9.93 -10.92 12.82
C ILE A 23 -10.62 -10.25 11.63
N LYS A 24 -11.33 -9.16 11.92
CA LYS A 24 -11.96 -8.31 10.90
C LYS A 24 -10.89 -7.50 10.18
N LEU A 25 -10.99 -7.37 8.86
CA LEU A 25 -10.04 -6.58 8.06
C LEU A 25 -10.00 -5.11 8.52
N GLU A 26 -11.16 -4.58 8.93
CA GLU A 26 -11.31 -3.22 9.43
C GLU A 26 -10.52 -2.96 10.72
N SER A 27 -10.11 -4.01 11.45
CA SER A 27 -9.23 -3.86 12.62
C SER A 27 -7.83 -3.37 12.26
N PHE A 28 -7.44 -3.44 10.98
CA PHE A 28 -6.16 -2.93 10.47
C PHE A 28 -6.27 -1.55 9.82
N LEU A 29 -7.49 -1.02 9.68
CA LEU A 29 -7.70 0.29 9.08
C LEU A 29 -7.50 1.42 10.10
N PRO A 30 -7.07 2.61 9.68
CA PRO A 30 -6.96 3.75 10.56
C PRO A 30 -8.33 4.15 11.14
N PRO A 31 -8.39 4.61 12.40
CA PRO A 31 -9.59 5.24 12.95
C PRO A 31 -10.08 6.43 12.10
N GLU A 32 -11.38 6.73 12.15
CA GLU A 32 -12.01 7.80 11.34
C GLU A 32 -11.35 9.18 11.50
N GLN A 33 -10.77 9.48 12.66
CA GLN A 33 -10.05 10.74 12.91
C GLN A 33 -8.74 10.90 12.10
N PHE A 34 -8.27 9.85 11.44
CA PHE A 34 -7.12 9.87 10.53
C PHE A 34 -7.62 9.70 9.08
N ASP A 35 -8.45 10.63 8.63
CA ASP A 35 -9.08 10.63 7.32
C ASP A 35 -8.11 10.94 6.17
N ASP A 36 -6.96 11.53 6.46
CA ASP A 36 -5.90 11.80 5.49
C ASP A 36 -5.07 10.57 5.10
N ILE A 37 -5.13 9.47 5.89
CA ILE A 37 -4.39 8.24 5.61
C ILE A 37 -5.08 7.43 4.51
N ASN A 38 -4.37 7.26 3.40
CA ASN A 38 -4.84 6.63 2.16
C ASN A 38 -4.14 5.30 1.86
N LEU A 39 -3.04 4.97 2.53
CA LEU A 39 -2.28 3.75 2.33
C LEU A 39 -1.81 3.18 3.68
N VAL A 40 -2.10 1.90 3.94
CA VAL A 40 -1.57 1.14 5.07
C VAL A 40 -0.73 0.01 4.50
N ILE A 41 0.57 0.06 4.76
CA ILE A 41 1.54 -0.88 4.19
C ILE A 41 2.52 -1.37 5.25
N THR A 42 3.22 -2.45 4.96
CA THR A 42 4.23 -3.02 5.85
C THR A 42 5.63 -2.80 5.30
N HIS A 43 6.63 -2.89 6.17
CA HIS A 43 8.01 -3.10 5.76
C HIS A 43 8.52 -4.46 6.26
N ASP A 44 9.61 -4.90 5.68
CA ASP A 44 10.43 -6.01 6.15
C ASP A 44 11.93 -5.67 6.02
N VAL A 45 12.80 -6.67 6.17
CA VAL A 45 14.27 -6.50 6.08
C VAL A 45 14.76 -6.00 4.72
N ASN A 46 13.95 -6.13 3.67
CA ASN A 46 14.21 -5.69 2.30
C ASN A 46 13.55 -4.32 2.00
N GLY A 47 12.94 -3.66 2.98
CA GLY A 47 12.27 -2.37 2.82
C GLY A 47 10.76 -2.49 2.80
N LEU A 48 10.07 -1.63 2.05
CA LEU A 48 8.61 -1.70 1.89
C LEU A 48 8.23 -3.06 1.29
N ASN A 49 7.18 -3.71 1.80
CA ASN A 49 6.64 -4.94 1.22
C ASN A 49 5.21 -4.70 0.76
N ASN A 50 4.96 -4.91 -0.53
CA ASN A 50 3.67 -4.65 -1.17
C ASN A 50 2.86 -5.93 -1.48
N GLY A 51 3.22 -7.08 -0.90
CA GLY A 51 2.45 -8.31 -1.08
C GLY A 51 1.08 -8.28 -0.40
N ILE A 52 0.94 -7.50 0.69
CA ILE A 52 -0.34 -7.23 1.35
C ILE A 52 -0.38 -5.77 1.79
N PHE A 53 -1.42 -5.03 1.38
CA PHE A 53 -1.64 -3.64 1.81
C PHE A 53 -3.10 -3.20 1.63
N PHE A 54 -3.45 -2.09 2.26
CA PHE A 54 -4.76 -1.43 2.12
C PHE A 54 -4.59 -0.06 1.48
N PHE A 55 -5.48 0.33 0.58
CA PHE A 55 -5.52 1.70 0.06
C PHE A 55 -6.94 2.23 -0.13
N ARG A 56 -7.12 3.54 0.02
CA ARG A 56 -8.41 4.21 -0.21
C ARG A 56 -8.70 4.39 -1.69
N VAL A 57 -9.96 4.34 -2.08
CA VAL A 57 -10.38 4.65 -3.45
C VAL A 57 -10.56 6.17 -3.58
N ASN A 58 -9.46 6.88 -3.82
CA ASN A 58 -9.48 8.33 -4.01
C ASN A 58 -8.39 8.83 -4.98
N ALA A 59 -8.35 10.15 -5.18
CA ALA A 59 -7.42 10.80 -6.09
C ALA A 59 -5.95 10.63 -5.67
N TRP A 60 -5.66 10.64 -4.36
CA TRP A 60 -4.30 10.47 -3.85
C TRP A 60 -3.76 9.08 -4.22
N SER A 61 -4.54 8.02 -3.96
CA SER A 61 -4.11 6.66 -4.31
C SER A 61 -3.97 6.47 -5.82
N TYR A 62 -4.86 7.07 -6.62
CA TYR A 62 -4.71 7.05 -8.08
C TYR A 62 -3.39 7.68 -8.53
N GLU A 63 -3.05 8.86 -8.02
CA GLU A 63 -1.79 9.53 -8.34
C GLU A 63 -0.58 8.70 -7.90
N PHE A 64 -0.62 8.16 -6.68
CA PHE A 64 0.42 7.29 -6.14
C PHE A 64 0.70 6.08 -7.04
N PHE A 65 -0.35 5.34 -7.44
CA PHE A 65 -0.17 4.16 -8.30
C PHE A 65 0.24 4.53 -9.72
N MET A 66 -0.25 5.64 -10.28
CA MET A 66 0.17 6.10 -11.61
C MET A 66 1.65 6.50 -11.64
N LYS A 67 2.11 7.20 -10.60
CA LYS A 67 3.54 7.52 -10.42
C LYS A 67 4.37 6.25 -10.26
N SER A 68 3.92 5.31 -9.43
CA SER A 68 4.62 4.04 -9.20
C SER A 68 4.72 3.21 -10.48
N TYR A 69 3.62 3.08 -11.22
CA TYR A 69 3.55 2.34 -12.49
C TYR A 69 4.46 2.93 -13.57
N THR A 70 4.57 4.26 -13.62
CA THR A 70 5.41 4.96 -14.61
C THR A 70 6.83 5.25 -14.14
N TYR A 71 7.18 4.88 -12.90
CA TYR A 71 8.45 5.26 -12.27
C TYR A 71 9.66 4.84 -13.10
N ALA A 72 9.70 3.59 -13.56
CA ALA A 72 10.81 3.04 -14.35
C ALA A 72 10.99 3.77 -15.69
N TYR A 73 9.91 4.32 -16.27
CA TYR A 73 9.97 5.07 -17.52
C TYR A 73 10.72 6.41 -17.35
N TYR A 74 10.53 7.07 -16.21
CA TYR A 74 11.17 8.36 -15.92
C TYR A 74 12.51 8.23 -15.20
N ASN A 75 12.80 7.07 -14.60
CA ASN A 75 14.01 6.82 -13.79
C ASN A 75 14.90 5.71 -14.38
N LEU A 76 15.27 5.85 -15.65
CA LEU A 76 16.00 4.84 -16.43
C LEU A 76 17.37 4.40 -15.85
N LYS A 77 17.93 5.17 -14.91
CA LYS A 77 19.23 4.89 -14.27
C LYS A 77 19.08 4.25 -12.89
N THR A 78 17.86 4.17 -12.36
CA THR A 78 17.59 3.62 -11.03
C THR A 78 17.42 2.12 -11.16
N GLU A 79 18.21 1.36 -10.41
CA GLU A 79 18.00 -0.10 -10.30
C GLU A 79 16.80 -0.36 -9.40
N LEU A 80 15.86 -1.18 -9.87
CA LEU A 80 14.63 -1.51 -9.15
C LEU A 80 14.62 -2.99 -8.79
N TYR A 81 14.90 -3.30 -7.54
CA TYR A 81 14.83 -4.66 -7.02
C TYR A 81 13.39 -4.95 -6.59
N PHE A 82 12.74 -5.94 -7.22
CA PHE A 82 11.26 -6.07 -7.20
C PHE A 82 10.60 -4.78 -7.76
N PRO A 83 10.44 -4.69 -9.09
CA PRO A 83 10.19 -3.41 -9.76
C PRO A 83 9.02 -2.59 -9.22
N ASP A 84 7.90 -3.23 -8.92
CA ASP A 84 6.70 -2.62 -8.36
C ASP A 84 6.92 -2.13 -6.93
N GLN A 85 7.50 -2.98 -6.07
CA GLN A 85 7.83 -2.65 -4.68
C GLN A 85 8.83 -1.49 -4.58
N SER A 86 9.93 -1.55 -5.33
CA SER A 86 10.93 -0.48 -5.36
C SER A 86 10.35 0.82 -5.91
N SER A 87 9.52 0.74 -6.96
CA SER A 87 8.88 1.94 -7.51
C SER A 87 7.95 2.61 -6.50
N MET A 88 7.12 1.83 -5.80
CA MET A 88 6.26 2.33 -4.74
C MET A 88 7.07 3.00 -3.63
N LEU A 89 8.16 2.37 -3.17
CA LEU A 89 9.04 2.94 -2.15
C LEU A 89 9.61 4.29 -2.58
N HIS A 90 10.16 4.38 -3.79
CA HIS A 90 10.73 5.63 -4.28
C HIS A 90 9.68 6.72 -4.42
N VAL A 91 8.49 6.40 -4.93
CA VAL A 91 7.40 7.38 -5.03
C VAL A 91 6.99 7.90 -3.66
N LEU A 92 6.90 7.03 -2.64
CA LEU A 92 6.62 7.49 -1.26
C LEU A 92 7.73 8.37 -0.70
N GLN A 93 8.99 8.10 -1.04
CA GLN A 93 10.13 8.93 -0.61
C GLN A 93 10.19 10.28 -1.33
N ASP A 94 9.75 10.34 -2.59
CA ASP A 94 9.71 11.55 -3.41
C ASP A 94 8.48 12.43 -3.09
N MET A 95 7.45 11.87 -2.46
CA MET A 95 6.31 12.63 -1.97
C MET A 95 6.73 13.47 -0.76
N GLU A 96 6.72 14.80 -0.91
CA GLU A 96 7.05 15.75 0.16
C GLU A 96 6.15 15.61 1.40
N ASP A 97 4.95 15.05 1.23
CA ASP A 97 3.96 14.87 2.28
C ASP A 97 3.76 13.39 2.66
N SER A 98 4.33 13.02 3.81
CA SER A 98 4.18 11.68 4.39
C SER A 98 2.91 11.48 5.21
N SER A 99 2.02 12.48 5.31
CA SER A 99 0.80 12.39 6.14
C SER A 99 -0.24 11.40 5.60
N HIS A 100 -0.10 10.97 4.34
CA HIS A 100 -1.09 10.18 3.63
C HIS A 100 -0.88 8.66 3.69
N TYR A 101 0.19 8.17 4.31
CA TYR A 101 0.40 6.74 4.45
C TYR A 101 0.96 6.39 5.83
N ILE A 102 0.76 5.15 6.23
CA ILE A 102 1.38 4.59 7.44
C ILE A 102 2.07 3.28 7.13
N VAL A 103 3.24 3.11 7.74
CA VAL A 103 3.94 1.83 7.78
C VAL A 103 3.66 1.17 9.12
N VAL A 104 3.07 -0.01 9.09
CA VAL A 104 2.71 -0.78 10.29
C VAL A 104 3.61 -2.00 10.45
N PRO A 105 3.68 -2.59 11.66
CA PRO A 105 4.44 -3.81 11.87
C PRO A 105 4.02 -4.93 10.90
N GLN A 106 5.01 -5.55 10.26
CA GLN A 106 4.83 -6.65 9.32
C GLN A 106 3.89 -7.74 9.85
N ASN A 107 4.06 -8.09 11.12
CA ASN A 107 3.35 -9.18 11.76
C ASN A 107 1.85 -8.95 11.98
N TRP A 108 1.33 -7.77 11.63
CA TRP A 108 -0.10 -7.47 11.72
C TRP A 108 -0.89 -8.21 10.63
N PHE A 109 -0.41 -8.18 9.39
CA PHE A 109 -1.12 -8.79 8.27
C PHE A 109 -0.23 -9.29 7.12
N ASN A 110 1.10 -9.11 7.15
CA ASN A 110 2.02 -9.48 6.06
C ASN A 110 3.22 -10.31 6.57
N SER A 111 2.93 -11.29 7.42
CA SER A 111 3.92 -12.18 8.02
C SER A 111 4.37 -13.29 7.06
N TYR A 112 5.68 -13.50 6.94
CA TYR A 112 6.29 -14.65 6.26
C TYR A 112 7.42 -15.27 7.08
#